data_AF-A0AAU5H8W2-F1
#
_entry.id   AF-A0AAU5H8W2-F1
#
_cell.length_a   1.000
_cell.length_b   1.000
_cell.length_c   1.000
_cell.angle_alpha   90.00
_cell.angle_beta   90.00
_cell.angle_gamma   90.00
#
_symmetry.space_group_name_H-M   'P 1'
#
loop_
_entity.id
_entity.type
_entity.pdbx_description
1 polymer ?
#
loop_
_entity_poly.entity_id
_entity_poly.type
_entity_poly.pdbx_seq_one_letter_code
_entity_poly.pdbx_strand_id
1 'polypeptide(L)'
;MRTLRRKLAIAALSLAALLGGLAAPGTAYAASDKFVTLRICSGSTETVKFYIVGENQYGDWGGSQFWEIAPKGCTTASGYWWKAGQSVEFHHRKPSTGWRWEPRLISYNDAKNWSDYGLWIG
;
A
#
# COMPACT_ATOMS: atom_id res chain seq x y z
N MET A 1 -2.39 -7.91 41.41
CA MET A 1 -2.53 -8.76 40.20
C MET A 1 -3.30 -7.92 39.17
N ARG A 2 -2.65 -7.08 38.35
CA ARG A 2 -2.05 -7.46 37.05
C ARG A 2 -2.96 -8.42 36.26
N THR A 3 -3.17 -8.11 34.98
CA THR A 3 -3.37 -9.09 33.90
C THR A 3 -4.75 -9.71 33.63
N LEU A 4 -5.87 -8.99 33.74
CA LEU A 4 -7.18 -9.50 33.26
C LEU A 4 -7.88 -8.67 32.17
N ARG A 5 -7.23 -7.65 31.60
CA ARG A 5 -7.75 -6.90 30.44
C ARG A 5 -7.08 -7.26 29.09
N ARG A 6 -6.31 -8.34 29.04
CA ARG A 6 -5.68 -8.88 27.81
C ARG A 6 -6.08 -10.34 27.57
N LYS A 7 -7.38 -10.62 27.47
CA LYS A 7 -7.90 -11.93 27.01
C LYS A 7 -9.26 -11.81 26.30
N LEU A 8 -9.43 -10.81 25.42
CA LEU A 8 -10.42 -10.90 24.35
C LEU A 8 -9.70 -11.33 23.08
N ALA A 9 -9.12 -12.53 23.18
CA ALA A 9 -8.68 -13.29 22.03
C ALA A 9 -9.93 -13.88 21.38
N ILE A 10 -10.14 -13.54 20.12
CA ILE A 10 -10.44 -14.50 19.05
C ILE A 10 -11.61 -15.44 19.42
N ALA A 11 -12.83 -14.93 19.30
CA ALA A 11 -14.04 -15.75 19.39
C ALA A 11 -15.07 -15.29 18.35
N ALA A 12 -14.79 -15.54 17.06
CA ALA A 12 -15.80 -15.57 16.01
C ALA A 12 -15.15 -16.09 14.71
N LEU A 13 -15.03 -17.42 14.55
CA LEU A 13 -14.80 -18.06 13.24
C LEU A 13 -15.13 -19.54 13.36
N SER A 14 -16.43 -19.84 13.49
CA SER A 14 -16.93 -21.20 13.34
C SER A 14 -18.41 -21.18 13.01
N LEU A 15 -18.79 -20.70 11.82
CA LEU A 15 -20.07 -21.07 11.18
C LEU A 15 -20.14 -20.62 9.71
N ALA A 16 -19.39 -21.26 8.81
CA ALA A 16 -19.67 -21.23 7.36
C ALA A 16 -18.81 -22.28 6.64
N ALA A 17 -19.04 -23.56 6.94
CA ALA A 17 -18.42 -24.67 6.22
C ALA A 17 -19.49 -25.67 5.75
N LEU A 18 -20.56 -25.17 5.14
CA LEU A 18 -21.54 -25.98 4.45
C LEU A 18 -22.00 -25.17 3.23
N LEU A 19 -21.75 -25.73 2.04
CA LEU A 19 -22.11 -25.23 0.69
C LEU A 19 -21.02 -24.44 -0.05
N GLY A 20 -20.06 -25.20 -0.61
CA GLY A 20 -19.67 -25.04 -2.03
C GLY A 20 -19.00 -23.73 -2.42
N GLY A 21 -17.69 -23.65 -2.21
CA GLY A 21 -16.82 -22.65 -2.82
C GLY A 21 -15.51 -22.62 -2.04
N LEU A 22 -14.38 -22.79 -2.71
CA LEU A 22 -13.06 -22.70 -2.10
C LEU A 22 -12.88 -21.31 -1.48
N ALA A 23 -13.17 -21.18 -0.18
CA ALA A 23 -12.67 -20.10 0.62
C ALA A 23 -11.16 -20.36 0.77
N ALA A 24 -10.39 -19.79 -0.16
CA ALA A 24 -8.97 -19.59 0.06
C ALA A 24 -8.82 -18.97 1.45
N PRO A 25 -7.87 -19.43 2.29
CA PRO A 25 -7.64 -18.81 3.58
C PRO A 25 -7.32 -17.34 3.33
N GLY A 26 -8.29 -16.47 3.60
CA GLY A 26 -8.05 -15.05 3.67
C GLY A 26 -7.07 -14.86 4.80
N THR A 27 -5.80 -14.65 4.46
CA THR A 27 -4.78 -14.26 5.42
C THR A 27 -5.34 -13.04 6.13
N ALA A 28 -5.73 -13.19 7.40
CA ALA A 28 -6.01 -12.06 8.27
C ALA A 28 -4.69 -11.28 8.36
N TYR A 29 -4.53 -10.29 7.48
CA TYR A 29 -3.40 -9.39 7.55
C TYR A 29 -3.51 -8.70 8.91
N ALA A 30 -2.50 -8.89 9.76
CA ALA A 30 -2.40 -8.15 11.00
C ALA A 30 -2.61 -6.67 10.70
N ALA A 31 -3.45 -5.99 11.47
CA ALA A 31 -3.65 -4.55 11.31
C ALA A 31 -2.29 -3.87 11.41
N SER A 32 -1.77 -3.41 10.27
CA SER A 32 -0.51 -2.69 10.25
C SER A 32 -0.68 -1.37 10.99
N ASP A 33 0.28 -1.11 11.87
CA ASP A 33 0.40 0.10 12.68
C ASP A 33 1.41 1.09 12.08
N LYS A 34 1.90 0.81 10.87
CA LYS A 34 2.90 1.61 10.16
C LYS A 34 2.29 2.26 8.93
N PHE A 35 2.51 3.56 8.79
CA PHE A 35 2.08 4.35 7.65
C PHE A 35 3.27 5.04 7.00
N VAL A 36 3.30 5.08 5.67
CA VAL A 36 4.42 5.65 4.91
C VAL A 36 3.94 6.59 3.81
N THR A 37 4.75 7.59 3.51
CA THR A 37 4.64 8.35 2.27
C THR A 37 5.50 7.68 1.21
N LEU A 38 5.01 7.58 -0.03
CA LEU A 38 5.76 6.92 -1.10
C LEU A 38 6.66 7.92 -1.84
N ARG A 39 7.94 7.58 -1.96
CA ARG A 39 8.91 8.28 -2.79
C ARG A 39 9.20 7.43 -4.02
N ILE A 40 8.69 7.87 -5.17
CA ILE A 40 8.80 7.14 -6.43
C ILE A 40 9.96 7.71 -7.24
N CYS A 41 10.93 6.86 -7.57
CA CYS A 41 12.02 7.18 -8.47
C CYS A 41 11.79 6.52 -9.83
N SER A 42 12.24 7.15 -10.92
CA SER A 42 12.18 6.56 -12.26
C SER A 42 13.50 6.67 -13.01
N GLY A 43 13.87 5.61 -13.73
CA GLY A 43 15.00 5.62 -14.68
C GLY A 43 14.66 6.21 -16.06
N SER A 44 13.38 6.54 -16.29
CA SER A 44 12.87 7.07 -17.55
C SER A 44 13.56 8.37 -17.98
N THR A 45 13.82 8.53 -19.28
CA THR A 45 14.25 9.81 -19.89
C THR A 45 13.10 10.77 -20.17
N GLU A 46 11.86 10.31 -20.00
CA GLU A 46 10.64 11.10 -20.14
C GLU A 46 10.04 11.39 -18.76
N THR A 47 9.31 12.50 -18.63
CA THR A 47 8.49 12.79 -17.44
C THR A 47 7.44 11.70 -17.25
N VAL A 48 7.37 11.13 -16.05
CA VAL A 48 6.38 10.10 -15.70
C VAL A 48 5.29 10.70 -14.84
N LYS A 49 4.03 10.63 -15.30
CA LYS A 49 2.88 11.02 -14.48
C LYS A 49 2.40 9.80 -13.70
N PHE A 50 2.05 9.94 -12.41
CA PHE A 50 1.57 8.82 -11.61
C PHE A 50 0.52 9.25 -10.57
N TYR A 51 -0.21 8.27 -10.07
CA TYR A 51 -1.02 8.37 -8.85
C TYR A 51 -1.04 7.00 -8.15
N ILE A 52 -1.39 7.00 -6.88
CA ILE A 52 -1.42 5.81 -6.04
C ILE A 52 -2.84 5.60 -5.52
N VAL A 53 -3.31 4.36 -5.46
CA VAL A 53 -4.56 4.00 -4.80
C VAL A 53 -4.28 2.90 -3.77
N GLY A 54 -4.89 2.96 -2.59
CA GLY A 54 -4.69 1.95 -1.55
C GLY A 54 -5.40 2.27 -0.24
N GLU A 55 -5.12 1.48 0.79
CA GLU A 55 -5.60 1.73 2.16
C GLU A 55 -4.74 2.80 2.84
N ASN A 56 -5.37 3.86 3.32
CA ASN A 56 -4.72 5.00 3.96
C ASN A 56 -4.65 4.86 5.49
N GLN A 57 -4.12 5.87 6.17
CA GLN A 57 -3.98 5.91 7.64
C GLN A 57 -5.30 5.94 8.42
N TYR A 58 -6.42 6.19 7.75
CA TYR A 58 -7.76 6.19 8.31
C TYR A 58 -8.49 4.85 8.09
N GLY A 59 -7.87 3.90 7.38
CA GLY A 59 -8.48 2.64 6.99
C GLY A 59 -9.37 2.74 5.75
N ASP A 60 -9.35 3.89 5.07
CA ASP A 60 -10.14 4.10 3.85
C ASP A 60 -9.32 3.72 2.62
N TRP A 61 -10.00 3.08 1.64
CA TRP A 61 -9.43 2.85 0.32
C TRP A 61 -9.62 4.10 -0.55
N GLY A 62 -8.53 4.75 -0.94
CA GLY A 62 -8.58 6.04 -1.66
C GLY A 62 -7.40 6.27 -2.58
N GLY A 63 -7.48 7.33 -3.38
CA GLY A 63 -6.46 7.72 -4.36
C GLY A 63 -5.70 8.99 -3.98
N SER A 64 -4.44 9.09 -4.40
CA SER A 64 -3.69 10.35 -4.37
C SER A 64 -4.12 11.28 -5.49
N GLN A 65 -3.72 12.55 -5.38
CA GLN A 65 -3.62 13.41 -6.56
C GLN A 65 -2.64 12.84 -7.59
N PHE A 66 -2.64 13.44 -8.79
CA PHE A 66 -1.61 13.15 -9.79
C PHE A 66 -0.30 13.86 -9.45
N TRP A 67 0.78 13.15 -9.65
CA TRP A 67 2.15 13.61 -9.46
C TRP A 67 2.95 13.41 -10.73
N GLU A 68 4.08 14.09 -10.82
CA GLU A 68 5.02 13.95 -11.93
C GLU A 68 6.42 13.67 -11.40
N ILE A 69 7.15 12.78 -12.08
CA ILE A 69 8.55 12.48 -11.84
C ILE A 69 9.32 13.06 -13.02
N ALA A 70 10.24 13.98 -12.73
CA ALA A 70 11.16 14.50 -13.75
C ALA A 70 12.01 13.38 -14.35
N PRO A 71 12.52 13.53 -15.59
CA PRO A 71 13.43 12.56 -16.20
C PRO A 71 14.59 12.18 -15.26
N LYS A 72 14.79 10.86 -15.07
CA LYS A 72 15.81 10.27 -14.18
C LYS A 72 15.72 10.77 -12.72
N GLY A 73 14.53 11.17 -12.27
CA GLY A 73 14.31 11.80 -10.98
C GLY A 73 13.52 10.96 -9.98
N CYS A 74 13.17 11.60 -8.87
CA CYS A 74 12.27 11.06 -7.85
C CYS A 74 11.27 12.11 -7.40
N THR A 75 10.06 11.68 -7.05
CA THR A 75 9.02 12.53 -6.48
C THR A 75 8.40 11.85 -5.27
N THR A 76 8.25 12.59 -4.18
CA THR A 76 7.57 12.13 -2.96
C THR A 76 6.11 12.54 -3.01
N ALA A 77 5.19 11.58 -2.88
CA ALA A 77 3.75 11.79 -2.86
C ALA A 77 3.26 12.30 -1.49
N SER A 78 3.80 13.45 -1.06
CA SER A 78 3.58 14.02 0.27
C SER A 78 2.11 14.33 0.55
N GLY A 79 1.71 14.23 1.82
CA GLY A 79 0.33 14.45 2.26
C GLY A 79 -0.57 13.21 2.16
N TYR A 80 -0.05 12.12 1.60
CA TYR A 80 -0.71 10.82 1.57
C TYR A 80 0.09 9.80 2.37
N TRP A 81 -0.61 9.03 3.20
CA TRP A 81 -0.02 8.03 4.08
C TRP A 81 -0.68 6.69 3.84
N TRP A 82 0.12 5.73 3.39
CA TRP A 82 -0.33 4.40 3.00
C TRP A 82 0.10 3.38 4.04
N LYS A 83 -0.78 2.41 4.28
CA LYS A 83 -0.55 1.37 5.26
C LYS A 83 0.53 0.40 4.78
N ALA A 84 1.56 0.19 5.60
CA ALA A 84 2.61 -0.77 5.30
C ALA A 84 2.12 -2.21 5.49
N GLY A 85 2.80 -3.18 4.90
CA GLY A 85 2.37 -4.58 4.88
C GLY A 85 1.25 -4.88 3.90
N GLN A 86 0.85 -3.93 3.07
CA GLN A 86 -0.19 -4.11 2.05
C GLN A 86 0.30 -3.61 0.69
N SER A 87 -0.38 -4.05 -0.36
CA SER A 87 -0.14 -3.55 -1.71
C SER A 87 -0.93 -2.27 -1.96
N VAL A 88 -0.28 -1.30 -2.58
CA VAL A 88 -0.96 -0.19 -3.25
C VAL A 88 -1.04 -0.47 -4.74
N GLU A 89 -2.02 0.12 -5.39
CA GLU A 89 -2.11 0.24 -6.83
C GLU A 89 -1.25 1.41 -7.31
N PHE A 90 -0.22 1.13 -8.09
CA PHE A 90 0.64 2.14 -8.67
C PHE A 90 0.29 2.35 -10.14
N HIS A 91 -0.39 3.46 -10.42
CA HIS A 91 -0.78 3.86 -11.77
C HIS A 91 0.20 4.88 -12.30
N HIS A 92 0.81 4.62 -13.46
CA HIS A 92 1.81 5.51 -14.04
C HIS A 92 1.69 5.59 -15.56
N ARG A 93 2.17 6.70 -16.13
CA ARG A 93 2.15 6.98 -17.56
C ARG A 93 3.46 7.58 -18.01
N LYS A 94 4.07 6.96 -19.02
CA LYS A 94 5.06 7.60 -19.87
C LYS A 94 4.36 8.12 -21.13
N PRO A 95 4.75 9.29 -21.67
CA PRO A 95 4.21 9.79 -22.94
C PRO A 95 4.27 8.75 -24.07
N SER A 96 5.38 8.02 -24.20
CA SER A 96 5.58 7.02 -25.26
C SER A 96 4.77 5.73 -25.11
N THR A 97 4.50 5.26 -23.88
CA THR A 97 3.88 3.95 -23.64
C THR A 97 2.44 4.00 -23.11
N GLY A 98 1.92 5.18 -22.81
CA GLY A 98 0.58 5.32 -22.22
C GLY A 98 0.50 4.90 -20.74
N TRP A 99 -0.73 4.77 -20.25
CA TRP A 99 -1.02 4.37 -18.86
C TRP A 99 -0.75 2.89 -18.63
N ARG A 100 -0.17 2.60 -17.48
CA ARG A 100 0.09 1.26 -16.95
C ARG A 100 -0.24 1.24 -15.46
N TRP A 101 -0.52 0.05 -14.97
CA TRP A 101 -0.80 -0.21 -13.58
C TRP A 101 -0.05 -1.45 -13.11
N GLU A 102 0.47 -1.39 -11.89
CA GLU A 102 1.05 -2.54 -11.20
C GLU A 102 0.78 -2.46 -9.69
N PRO A 103 0.54 -3.60 -9.02
CA PRO A 103 0.48 -3.64 -7.56
C PRO A 103 1.90 -3.51 -6.98
N ARG A 104 2.07 -2.66 -5.97
CA ARG A 104 3.34 -2.44 -5.27
C ARG A 104 3.18 -2.73 -3.79
N LEU A 105 3.87 -3.76 -3.31
CA LEU A 105 3.92 -4.07 -1.89
C LEU A 105 4.71 -3.00 -1.14
N ILE A 106 4.11 -2.46 -0.09
CA ILE A 106 4.82 -1.71 0.94
C ILE A 106 5.26 -2.75 1.98
N SER A 107 6.53 -3.08 2.04
CA SER A 107 7.04 -4.05 3.01
C SER A 107 6.85 -3.53 4.44
N TYR A 108 6.16 -4.31 5.28
CA TYR A 108 6.01 -3.95 6.70
C TYR A 108 7.37 -3.92 7.43
N ASN A 109 8.27 -4.83 7.06
CA ASN A 109 9.55 -5.00 7.73
C ASN A 109 10.54 -3.88 7.37
N ASP A 110 10.49 -3.41 6.13
CA ASP A 110 11.37 -2.35 5.63
C ASP A 110 10.79 -0.94 5.86
N ALA A 111 9.48 -0.85 6.13
CA ALA A 111 8.82 0.39 6.48
C ALA A 111 9.16 0.83 7.91
N LYS A 112 9.48 2.12 8.04
CA LYS A 112 9.48 2.84 9.32
C LYS A 112 8.18 3.66 9.39
N ASN A 113 7.55 3.68 10.57
CA ASN A 113 6.30 4.41 10.74
C ASN A 113 6.52 5.92 10.53
N TRP A 114 5.60 6.56 9.82
CA TRP A 114 5.62 7.98 9.48
C TRP A 114 6.90 8.41 8.75
N SER A 115 7.37 7.60 7.80
CA SER A 115 8.54 7.92 6.97
C SER A 115 8.27 7.78 5.48
N ASP A 116 9.25 8.23 4.69
CA ASP A 116 9.31 7.92 3.26
C ASP A 116 9.63 6.44 3.05
N TYR A 117 8.98 5.84 2.07
CA TYR A 117 9.26 4.50 1.57
C TYR A 117 9.56 4.59 0.07
N GLY A 118 10.77 4.18 -0.31
CA GLY A 118 11.27 4.29 -1.67
C GLY A 118 10.74 3.19 -2.57
N LEU A 119 10.24 3.57 -3.75
CA LEU A 119 9.92 2.66 -4.83
C LEU A 119 10.64 3.10 -6.10
N TRP A 120 11.16 2.12 -6.85
CA TRP A 120 11.80 2.36 -8.13
C TRP A 120 11.00 1.75 -9.27
N ILE A 121 10.88 2.49 -10.37
CA ILE A 121 10.22 2.11 -11.60
C ILE A 121 11.17 2.32 -12.79
N GLY A 122 11.26 1.32 -13.68
CA GLY A 122 12.15 1.33 -14.85
C GLY A 122 11.61 2.23 -15.95
#